data_AF-A0A7C4RSI1-F1
#
_entry.id   AF-A0A7C4RSI1-F1
#
_cell.length_a   1.000
_cell.length_b   1.000
_cell.length_c   1.000
_cell.angle_alpha   90.00
_cell.angle_beta   90.00
_cell.angle_gamma   90.00
#
_symmetry.space_group_name_H-M   'P 1'
#
loop_
_entity.id
_entity.type
_entity.pdbx_description
1 polymer ?
#
loop_
_entity_poly.entity_id
_entity_poly.type
_entity_poly.pdbx_seq_one_letter_code
_entity_poly.pdbx_strand_id
1 'polypeptide(L)'
;MKRLKTKAKAKTVFLLGFLMVVLCCPGIGMAAGGEDHGDGHGKGWVATDTYRVMNFVVLVGGLFFLLRKPLAQALDTRIKGIQLQLQELEAKKAAAEKELAKYEAQIAQLSQESEKIIAEYIRQGNDAKAKILKEAEAAAIKLEEQAKRNIEHEFKTAKEKLQAEIIEKALEKAESRIKTSITPADQNLLIDEYLQKVVA
;
A
#
# COMPACT_ATOMS: atom_id res chain seq x y z
N MET A 1 -35.46 -9.06 35.14
CA MET A 1 -36.03 -7.70 34.90
C MET A 1 -37.15 -7.26 35.88
N LYS A 2 -38.00 -8.16 36.42
CA LYS A 2 -39.15 -7.78 37.29
C LYS A 2 -38.78 -7.18 38.66
N ARG A 3 -37.63 -7.55 39.26
CA ARG A 3 -37.22 -7.11 40.62
C ARG A 3 -36.63 -5.68 40.71
N LEU A 4 -36.06 -5.14 39.63
CA LEU A 4 -35.59 -3.75 39.61
C LEU A 4 -36.76 -2.75 39.49
N LYS A 5 -37.79 -3.09 38.70
CA LYS A 5 -39.00 -2.26 38.57
C LYS A 5 -39.79 -2.15 39.88
N THR A 6 -39.78 -3.17 40.73
CA THR A 6 -40.46 -3.17 42.03
C THR A 6 -39.76 -2.28 43.07
N LYS A 7 -38.42 -2.31 43.14
CA LYS A 7 -37.66 -1.41 44.04
C LYS A 7 -37.70 0.05 43.59
N ALA A 8 -37.69 0.32 42.27
CA ALA A 8 -37.89 1.66 41.74
C ALA A 8 -39.30 2.17 42.07
N LYS A 9 -40.34 1.37 41.83
CA LYS A 9 -41.73 1.70 42.20
C LYS A 9 -41.89 1.94 43.71
N ALA A 10 -41.28 1.14 44.58
CA ALA A 10 -41.34 1.36 46.03
C ALA A 10 -40.66 2.66 46.48
N LYS A 11 -39.51 3.01 45.88
CA LYS A 11 -38.81 4.27 46.15
C LYS A 11 -39.57 5.49 45.62
N THR A 12 -40.14 5.40 44.41
CA THR A 12 -40.97 6.46 43.84
C THR A 12 -42.26 6.65 44.62
N VAL A 13 -42.89 5.56 45.10
CA VAL A 13 -44.08 5.61 45.97
C VAL A 13 -43.76 6.20 47.34
N PHE A 14 -42.58 5.90 47.92
CA PHE A 14 -42.16 6.51 49.19
C PHE A 14 -41.77 7.98 49.03
N LEU A 15 -41.15 8.36 47.90
CA LEU A 15 -40.82 9.75 47.58
C LEU A 15 -42.08 10.58 47.28
N LEU A 16 -43.06 10.01 46.55
CA LEU A 16 -44.38 10.61 46.34
C LEU A 16 -45.19 10.68 47.63
N GLY A 17 -45.09 9.66 48.49
CA GLY A 17 -45.71 9.66 49.82
C GLY A 17 -45.11 10.72 50.74
N PHE A 18 -43.80 10.92 50.69
CA PHE A 18 -43.10 11.98 51.42
C PHE A 18 -43.43 13.38 50.86
N LEU A 19 -43.52 13.53 49.53
CA LEU A 19 -44.00 14.76 48.90
C LEU A 19 -45.46 15.03 49.26
N MET A 20 -46.32 14.00 49.33
CA MET A 20 -47.71 14.09 49.79
C MET A 20 -47.80 14.48 51.27
N VAL A 21 -46.94 13.96 52.15
CA VAL A 21 -46.94 14.37 53.57
C VAL A 21 -46.46 15.82 53.73
N VAL A 22 -45.54 16.29 52.88
CA VAL A 22 -45.11 17.70 52.83
C VAL A 22 -46.17 18.61 52.20
N LEU A 23 -46.95 18.12 51.22
CA LEU A 23 -48.04 18.88 50.56
C LEU A 23 -49.38 18.86 51.35
N CYS A 24 -49.68 17.77 52.07
CA CYS A 24 -50.87 17.59 52.90
C CYS A 24 -50.73 18.14 54.32
N CYS A 25 -49.66 18.85 54.62
CA CYS A 25 -49.65 19.87 55.66
C CYS A 25 -49.83 21.27 55.02
N PRO A 26 -51.03 21.64 54.51
CA PRO A 26 -51.36 23.05 54.53
C PRO A 26 -51.41 23.41 56.02
N GLY A 27 -50.56 24.34 56.45
CA GLY A 27 -50.80 25.02 57.71
C GLY A 27 -52.28 25.42 57.72
N ILE A 28 -53.03 24.93 58.70
CA ILE A 28 -54.45 25.22 58.88
C ILE A 28 -54.60 26.75 58.90
N GLY A 29 -55.01 27.30 57.77
CA GLY A 29 -55.30 28.72 57.57
C GLY A 29 -56.77 28.86 57.21
N MET A 30 -57.66 28.48 58.12
CA MET A 30 -59.10 28.79 58.09
C MET A 30 -59.64 28.68 59.53
N ALA A 31 -59.80 29.81 60.22
CA ALA A 31 -60.83 30.05 61.23
C ALA A 31 -60.84 31.54 61.61
N ALA A 32 -61.94 32.21 61.28
CA ALA A 32 -62.27 33.56 61.69
C ALA A 32 -62.55 33.61 63.21
N GLY A 33 -62.08 34.68 63.87
CA GLY A 33 -62.58 35.11 65.18
C GLY A 33 -61.53 35.23 66.28
N GLY A 34 -61.07 36.47 66.51
CA GLY A 34 -60.80 37.00 67.86
C GLY A 34 -59.47 36.71 68.54
N GLU A 35 -58.62 37.75 68.53
CA GLU A 35 -57.80 38.27 69.65
C GLU A 35 -56.45 37.59 70.03
N ASP A 36 -55.44 38.48 70.12
CA ASP A 36 -54.05 38.38 70.61
C ASP A 36 -53.02 37.54 69.85
N HIS A 37 -51.85 38.03 69.43
CA HIS A 37 -51.06 39.28 69.50
C HIS A 37 -49.94 39.06 68.45
N GLY A 38 -49.36 39.97 67.68
CA GLY A 38 -49.13 41.41 67.79
C GLY A 38 -47.82 41.71 67.03
N ASP A 39 -47.66 42.96 66.65
CA ASP A 39 -46.46 43.56 66.05
C ASP A 39 -45.11 43.12 66.66
N GLY A 40 -44.11 43.09 65.79
CA GLY A 40 -42.80 43.73 66.00
C GLY A 40 -41.92 43.25 67.17
N HIS A 41 -40.73 42.77 66.83
CA HIS A 41 -39.55 42.70 67.71
C HIS A 41 -39.57 41.61 68.81
N GLY A 42 -38.68 40.62 68.62
CA GLY A 42 -38.00 39.88 69.70
C GLY A 42 -38.85 39.32 70.84
N LYS A 43 -39.66 38.28 70.58
CA LYS A 43 -40.13 37.36 71.64
C LYS A 43 -39.33 36.06 71.57
N GLY A 44 -38.78 35.65 72.71
CA GLY A 44 -38.00 34.43 72.85
C GLY A 44 -38.78 33.15 72.50
N TRP A 45 -38.03 32.06 72.39
CA TRP A 45 -38.45 30.72 71.98
C TRP A 45 -39.83 30.30 72.50
N VAL A 46 -40.80 30.08 71.60
CA VAL A 46 -42.13 29.56 71.95
C VAL A 46 -42.21 28.04 71.75
N ALA A 47 -43.07 27.36 72.51
CA ALA A 47 -43.18 25.89 72.48
C ALA A 47 -43.54 25.31 71.09
N THR A 48 -44.13 26.10 70.21
CA THR A 48 -44.44 25.74 68.82
C THR A 48 -43.19 25.70 67.92
N ASP A 49 -42.13 26.47 68.23
CA ASP A 49 -40.86 26.43 67.50
C ASP A 49 -40.08 25.13 67.78
N THR A 50 -40.12 24.61 69.02
CA THR A 50 -39.54 23.30 69.36
C THR A 50 -40.09 22.18 68.48
N TYR A 51 -41.41 22.17 68.25
CA TYR A 51 -42.07 21.15 67.44
C TYR A 51 -41.72 21.29 65.95
N ARG A 52 -41.58 22.52 65.44
CA ARG A 52 -41.13 22.79 64.06
C ARG A 52 -39.68 22.35 63.84
N VAL A 53 -38.78 22.68 64.77
CA VAL A 53 -37.37 22.28 64.71
C VAL A 53 -37.23 20.76 64.83
N MET A 54 -37.98 20.11 65.71
CA MET A 54 -37.98 18.65 65.83
C MET A 54 -38.45 17.97 64.53
N ASN A 55 -39.54 18.45 63.91
CA ASN A 55 -39.99 17.93 62.61
C ASN A 55 -38.96 18.17 61.50
N PHE A 56 -38.32 19.34 61.46
CA PHE A 56 -37.25 19.62 60.50
C PHE A 56 -36.05 18.70 60.68
N VAL A 57 -35.63 18.43 61.92
CA VAL A 57 -34.53 17.50 62.23
C VAL A 57 -34.87 16.07 61.81
N VAL A 58 -36.11 15.61 62.07
CA VAL A 58 -36.57 14.28 61.61
C VAL A 58 -36.61 14.21 60.08
N LEU A 59 -37.08 15.27 59.42
CA LEU A 59 -37.10 15.38 57.96
C LEU A 59 -35.69 15.32 57.37
N VAL A 60 -34.77 16.16 57.87
CA VAL A 60 -33.37 16.20 57.43
C VAL A 60 -32.65 14.89 57.74
N GLY A 61 -32.89 14.27 58.90
CA GLY A 61 -32.32 12.97 59.25
C GLY A 61 -32.80 11.85 58.31
N GLY A 62 -34.10 11.81 58.01
CA GLY A 62 -34.69 10.88 57.04
C GLY A 62 -34.15 11.11 55.62
N LEU A 63 -34.05 12.36 55.19
CA LEU A 63 -33.52 12.76 53.89
C LEU A 63 -32.03 12.39 53.76
N PHE A 64 -31.22 12.67 54.78
CA PHE A 64 -29.81 12.29 54.82
C PHE A 64 -29.63 10.77 54.73
N PHE A 65 -30.42 10.01 55.50
CA PHE A 65 -30.35 8.55 55.45
C PHE A 65 -30.74 7.97 54.08
N LEU A 66 -31.72 8.58 53.41
CA LEU A 66 -32.21 8.16 52.10
C LEU A 66 -31.27 8.59 50.95
N LEU A 67 -30.72 9.81 50.98
CA LEU A 67 -29.91 10.38 49.90
C LEU A 67 -28.43 10.01 49.95
N ARG A 68 -27.86 9.72 51.13
CA ARG A 68 -26.43 9.40 51.26
C ARG A 68 -25.98 8.26 50.32
N LYS A 69 -26.83 7.25 50.13
CA LYS A 69 -26.52 6.09 49.28
C LYS A 69 -26.62 6.38 47.78
N PRO A 70 -27.76 6.88 47.23
CA PRO A 70 -27.86 7.18 45.81
C PRO A 70 -26.94 8.32 45.37
N LEU A 71 -26.69 9.31 46.23
CA LEU A 71 -25.77 10.41 45.91
C LEU A 71 -24.33 9.88 45.79
N ALA A 72 -23.81 9.20 46.81
CA ALA A 72 -22.46 8.62 46.75
C ALA A 72 -22.29 7.64 45.56
N GLN A 73 -23.31 6.82 45.28
CA GLN A 73 -23.27 5.90 44.14
C GLN A 73 -23.27 6.63 42.78
N ALA A 74 -23.99 7.74 42.64
CA ALA A 74 -23.99 8.54 41.41
C ALA A 74 -22.63 9.18 41.16
N LEU A 75 -21.98 9.73 42.20
CA LEU A 75 -20.65 10.32 42.09
C LEU A 75 -19.59 9.25 41.79
N ASP A 76 -19.62 8.10 42.48
CA ASP A 76 -18.71 6.97 42.21
C ASP A 76 -18.88 6.44 40.77
N THR A 77 -20.11 6.37 40.27
CA THR A 77 -20.38 5.98 38.87
C THR A 77 -19.79 6.99 37.87
N ARG A 78 -19.86 8.30 38.16
CA ARG A 78 -19.24 9.34 37.33
C ARG A 78 -17.72 9.23 37.33
N ILE A 79 -17.12 9.07 38.51
CA ILE A 79 -15.66 8.92 38.67
C ILE A 79 -15.16 7.70 37.89
N LYS A 80 -15.82 6.54 38.07
CA LYS A 80 -15.49 5.31 37.32
C LYS A 80 -15.68 5.48 35.82
N GLY A 81 -16.73 6.17 35.38
CA GLY A 81 -16.96 6.48 33.97
C GLY A 81 -15.83 7.31 33.36
N ILE A 82 -15.37 8.35 34.06
CA ILE A 82 -14.25 9.19 33.62
C ILE A 82 -12.94 8.39 33.62
N GLN A 83 -12.69 7.59 34.66
CA GLN A 83 -11.50 6.75 34.73
C GLN A 83 -11.45 5.74 33.57
N LEU A 84 -12.57 5.09 33.25
CA LEU A 84 -12.66 4.17 32.12
C LEU A 84 -12.44 4.89 30.78
N GLN A 85 -13.01 6.08 30.60
CA GLN A 85 -12.80 6.88 29.38
C GLN A 85 -11.34 7.30 29.23
N LEU A 86 -10.68 7.73 30.32
CA LEU A 86 -9.26 8.08 30.29
C LEU A 86 -8.39 6.86 29.96
N GLN A 87 -8.65 5.71 30.59
CA GLN A 87 -7.95 4.47 30.27
C GLN A 87 -8.16 4.03 28.82
N GLU A 88 -9.37 4.17 28.29
CA GLU A 88 -9.65 3.86 26.88
C GLU A 88 -8.92 4.81 25.93
N LEU A 89 -8.87 6.11 26.26
CA LEU A 89 -8.13 7.11 25.46
C LEU A 89 -6.63 6.86 25.51
N GLU A 90 -6.06 6.55 26.67
CA GLU A 90 -4.65 6.19 26.81
C GLU A 90 -4.32 4.92 26.01
N ALA A 91 -5.17 3.89 26.09
CA ALA A 91 -4.99 2.67 25.30
C ALA A 91 -5.06 2.92 23.79
N LYS A 92 -6.02 3.76 23.33
CA LYS A 92 -6.12 4.17 21.92
C LYS A 92 -4.91 4.98 21.47
N LYS A 93 -4.43 5.89 22.30
CA LYS A 93 -3.22 6.69 22.02
C LYS A 93 -2.00 5.78 21.87
N ALA A 94 -1.79 4.87 22.82
CA ALA A 94 -0.67 3.93 22.77
C ALA A 94 -0.76 2.99 21.56
N ALA A 95 -1.96 2.54 21.18
CA ALA A 95 -2.17 1.75 19.98
C ALA A 95 -1.82 2.55 18.71
N ALA A 96 -2.28 3.79 18.61
CA ALA A 96 -1.99 4.68 17.48
C ALA A 96 -0.49 5.00 17.37
N GLU A 97 0.19 5.30 18.49
CA GLU A 97 1.64 5.52 18.52
C GLU A 97 2.41 4.26 18.07
N LYS A 98 1.96 3.07 18.48
CA LYS A 98 2.55 1.80 18.05
C LYS A 98 2.35 1.54 16.56
N GLU A 99 1.16 1.82 16.03
CA GLU A 99 0.90 1.70 14.59
C GLU A 99 1.74 2.69 13.79
N LEU A 100 1.85 3.94 14.25
CA LEU A 100 2.68 4.97 13.62
C LEU A 100 4.15 4.52 13.57
N ALA A 101 4.72 4.07 14.69
CA ALA A 101 6.09 3.55 14.73
C ALA A 101 6.28 2.34 13.79
N LYS A 102 5.27 1.47 13.68
CA LYS A 102 5.30 0.33 12.74
C LYS A 102 5.28 0.80 11.28
N TYR A 103 4.50 1.82 10.95
CA TYR A 103 4.46 2.36 9.59
C TYR A 103 5.75 3.10 9.25
N GLU A 104 6.30 3.90 10.15
CA GLU A 104 7.60 4.54 9.96
C GLU A 104 8.72 3.53 9.71
N ALA A 105 8.76 2.45 10.51
CA ALA A 105 9.72 1.37 10.31
C ALA A 105 9.54 0.67 8.95
N GLN A 106 8.28 0.42 8.54
CA GLN A 106 7.99 -0.16 7.22
C GLN A 106 8.40 0.78 6.08
N ILE A 107 8.15 2.08 6.20
CA ILE A 107 8.54 3.08 5.19
C ILE A 107 10.07 3.13 5.07
N ALA A 108 10.80 3.16 6.18
CA ALA A 108 12.26 3.14 6.18
C ALA A 108 12.84 1.85 5.57
N GLN A 109 12.20 0.70 5.84
CA GLN A 109 12.59 -0.56 5.21
C GLN A 109 12.31 -0.53 3.70
N LEU A 110 11.14 -0.03 3.28
CA LEU A 110 10.76 0.06 1.86
C LEU A 110 11.68 0.99 1.08
N SER A 111 12.12 2.11 1.65
CA SER A 111 13.09 3.00 1.00
C SER A 111 14.43 2.29 0.80
N GLN A 112 14.91 1.57 1.82
CA GLN A 112 16.16 0.80 1.72
C GLN A 112 16.05 -0.36 0.71
N GLU A 113 14.92 -1.06 0.67
CA GLU A 113 14.65 -2.13 -0.30
C GLU A 113 14.65 -1.56 -1.73
N SER A 114 14.00 -0.41 -1.92
CA SER A 114 13.89 0.26 -3.20
C SER A 114 15.26 0.73 -3.71
N GLU A 115 16.10 1.30 -2.85
CA GLU A 115 17.49 1.65 -3.20
C GLU A 115 18.31 0.42 -3.59
N LYS A 116 18.19 -0.69 -2.86
CA LYS A 116 18.85 -1.97 -3.20
C LYS A 116 18.38 -2.49 -4.55
N ILE A 117 17.07 -2.45 -4.80
CA ILE A 117 16.48 -2.89 -6.07
C ILE A 117 17.05 -2.04 -7.22
N ILE A 118 17.05 -0.71 -7.09
CA ILE A 118 17.59 0.19 -8.11
C ILE A 118 19.08 -0.10 -8.36
N ALA A 119 19.88 -0.24 -7.31
CA ALA A 119 21.29 -0.56 -7.43
C ALA A 119 21.52 -1.90 -8.15
N GLU A 120 20.73 -2.91 -7.84
CA GLU A 120 20.79 -4.22 -8.48
C GLU A 120 20.40 -4.14 -9.97
N TYR A 121 19.33 -3.41 -10.32
CA TYR A 121 18.95 -3.20 -11.72
C TYR A 121 20.02 -2.45 -12.51
N ILE A 122 20.67 -1.45 -11.92
CA ILE A 122 21.79 -0.74 -12.56
C ILE A 122 22.95 -1.71 -12.81
N ARG A 123 23.30 -2.54 -11.82
CA ARG A 123 24.36 -3.56 -11.96
C ARG A 123 24.03 -4.55 -13.06
N GLN A 124 22.83 -5.13 -13.05
CA GLN A 124 22.38 -6.07 -14.07
C GLN A 124 22.33 -5.43 -15.46
N GLY A 125 21.89 -4.18 -15.55
CA GLY A 125 21.88 -3.42 -16.80
C GLY A 125 23.28 -3.20 -17.37
N ASN A 126 24.25 -2.87 -16.52
CA ASN A 126 25.65 -2.72 -16.91
C ASN A 126 26.27 -4.04 -17.35
N ASP A 127 26.01 -5.13 -16.63
CA ASP A 127 26.51 -6.46 -16.98
C ASP A 127 25.90 -6.95 -18.30
N ALA A 128 24.59 -6.74 -18.51
CA ALA A 128 23.91 -7.06 -19.75
C ALA A 128 24.46 -6.23 -20.92
N LYS A 129 24.68 -4.92 -20.72
CA LYS A 129 25.32 -4.05 -21.72
C LYS A 129 26.71 -4.55 -22.10
N ALA A 130 27.55 -4.87 -21.11
CA ALA A 130 28.90 -5.39 -21.34
C ALA A 130 28.87 -6.71 -22.12
N LYS A 131 27.93 -7.61 -21.78
CA LYS A 131 27.74 -8.87 -22.49
C LYS A 131 27.31 -8.66 -23.94
N ILE A 132 26.33 -7.78 -24.19
CA ILE A 132 25.86 -7.46 -25.55
C ILE A 132 27.00 -6.88 -26.39
N LEU A 133 27.78 -5.95 -25.82
CA LEU A 133 28.93 -5.37 -26.53
C LEU A 133 29.97 -6.43 -26.89
N LYS A 134 30.32 -7.32 -25.95
CA LYS A 134 31.26 -8.41 -26.20
C LYS A 134 30.75 -9.38 -27.26
N GLU A 135 29.46 -9.73 -27.23
CA GLU A 135 28.84 -10.59 -28.24
C GLU A 135 28.80 -9.93 -29.61
N ALA A 136 28.50 -8.63 -29.67
CA ALA A 136 28.50 -7.84 -30.90
C ALA A 136 29.91 -7.75 -31.50
N GLU A 137 30.95 -7.50 -30.70
CA GLU A 137 32.35 -7.52 -31.14
C GLU A 137 32.75 -8.89 -31.70
N ALA A 138 32.43 -9.97 -30.98
CA ALA A 138 32.72 -11.32 -31.44
C ALA A 138 31.96 -11.68 -32.73
N ALA A 139 30.72 -11.23 -32.87
CA ALA A 139 29.94 -11.40 -34.09
C ALA A 139 30.52 -10.60 -35.27
N ALA A 140 30.96 -9.36 -35.03
CA ALA A 140 31.60 -8.52 -36.04
C ALA A 140 32.88 -9.16 -36.58
N ILE A 141 33.75 -9.67 -35.71
CA ILE A 141 34.98 -10.38 -36.11
C ILE A 141 34.64 -11.61 -36.97
N LYS A 142 33.68 -12.43 -36.54
CA LYS A 142 33.25 -13.61 -37.31
C LYS A 142 32.69 -13.23 -38.68
N LEU A 143 31.92 -12.16 -38.74
CA LEU A 143 31.35 -11.65 -39.99
C LEU A 143 32.46 -11.17 -40.93
N GLU A 144 33.45 -10.44 -40.41
CA GLU A 144 34.59 -9.98 -41.20
C GLU A 144 35.41 -11.15 -41.76
N GLU A 145 35.71 -12.15 -40.92
CA GLU A 145 36.40 -13.36 -41.38
C GLU A 145 35.59 -14.12 -42.43
N GLN A 146 34.28 -14.24 -42.26
CA GLN A 146 33.42 -14.90 -43.23
C GLN A 146 33.34 -14.12 -44.55
N ALA A 147 33.26 -12.79 -44.47
CA ALA A 147 33.29 -11.92 -45.65
C ALA A 147 34.61 -12.07 -46.41
N LYS A 148 35.77 -12.09 -45.72
CA LYS A 148 37.08 -12.32 -46.34
C LYS A 148 37.15 -13.66 -47.06
N ARG A 149 36.73 -14.75 -46.40
CA ARG A 149 36.69 -16.09 -47.02
C ARG A 149 35.78 -16.13 -48.25
N ASN A 150 34.61 -15.49 -48.18
CA ASN A 150 33.70 -15.41 -49.31
C ASN A 150 34.30 -14.61 -50.47
N ILE A 151 34.93 -13.47 -50.18
CA ILE A 151 35.62 -12.65 -51.20
C ILE A 151 36.73 -13.46 -51.88
N GLU A 152 37.55 -14.19 -51.12
CA GLU A 152 38.61 -15.04 -51.68
C GLU A 152 38.04 -16.13 -52.59
N HIS A 153 36.95 -16.77 -52.16
CA HIS A 153 36.27 -17.79 -52.96
C HIS A 153 35.67 -17.23 -54.26
N GLU A 154 34.98 -16.10 -54.18
CA GLU A 154 34.42 -15.41 -55.35
C GLU A 154 35.52 -14.93 -56.29
N PHE A 155 36.63 -14.39 -55.76
CA PHE A 155 37.76 -13.96 -56.57
C PHE A 155 38.41 -15.13 -57.31
N LYS A 156 38.59 -16.26 -56.64
CA LYS A 156 39.10 -17.49 -57.26
C LYS A 156 38.18 -17.96 -58.38
N THR A 157 36.88 -18.03 -58.11
CA THR A 157 35.86 -18.45 -59.09
C THR A 157 35.81 -17.52 -60.29
N ALA A 158 35.84 -16.20 -60.06
CA ALA A 158 35.87 -15.19 -61.11
C ALA A 158 37.15 -15.30 -61.97
N LYS A 159 38.30 -15.57 -61.35
CA LYS A 159 39.56 -15.78 -62.06
C LYS A 159 39.52 -17.02 -62.94
N GLU A 160 39.01 -18.14 -62.43
CA GLU A 160 38.86 -19.39 -63.20
C GLU A 160 37.92 -19.19 -64.39
N LYS A 161 36.77 -18.52 -64.17
CA LYS A 161 35.83 -18.17 -65.24
C LYS A 161 36.46 -17.27 -66.29
N LEU A 162 37.19 -16.23 -65.87
CA LEU A 162 37.87 -15.32 -66.78
C LEU A 162 38.94 -16.04 -67.61
N GLN A 163 39.70 -16.96 -67.02
CA GLN A 163 40.67 -17.78 -67.76
C GLN A 163 39.99 -18.65 -68.82
N ALA A 164 38.88 -19.30 -68.48
CA ALA A 164 38.10 -20.08 -69.43
C ALA A 164 37.60 -19.22 -70.61
N GLU A 165 37.03 -18.04 -70.33
CA GLU A 165 36.56 -17.11 -71.36
C GLU A 165 37.69 -16.58 -72.25
N ILE A 166 38.87 -16.32 -71.69
CA ILE A 166 40.05 -15.90 -72.47
C ILE A 166 40.50 -17.02 -73.39
N ILE A 167 40.58 -18.26 -72.91
CA ILE A 167 40.98 -19.42 -73.72
C ILE A 167 39.98 -19.64 -74.86
N GLU A 168 38.68 -19.59 -74.56
CA GLU A 168 37.61 -19.74 -75.56
C GLU A 168 37.75 -18.68 -76.67
N LYS A 169 37.87 -17.40 -76.30
CA LYS A 169 38.04 -16.30 -77.26
C LYS A 169 39.35 -16.38 -78.04
N ALA A 170 40.43 -16.84 -77.40
CA ALA A 170 41.71 -17.03 -78.07
C ALA A 170 41.63 -18.15 -79.10
N LEU A 171 40.96 -19.25 -78.78
CA LEU A 171 40.75 -20.38 -79.69
C LEU A 171 39.86 -19.98 -80.86
N GLU A 172 38.76 -19.26 -80.61
CA GLU A 172 37.88 -18.71 -81.66
C GLU A 172 38.65 -17.81 -82.64
N LYS A 173 39.51 -16.93 -82.11
CA LYS A 173 40.34 -16.03 -82.92
C LYS A 173 41.44 -16.79 -83.67
N ALA A 174 42.04 -17.81 -83.07
CA ALA A 174 43.03 -18.66 -83.70
C ALA A 174 42.40 -19.47 -84.85
N GLU A 175 41.22 -20.05 -84.63
CA GLU A 175 40.46 -20.79 -85.66
C GLU A 175 40.11 -19.88 -86.84
N SER A 176 39.59 -18.68 -86.56
CA SER A 176 39.31 -17.66 -87.58
C SER A 176 40.55 -17.28 -88.39
N ARG A 177 41.70 -17.15 -87.72
CA ARG A 177 42.98 -16.84 -88.37
C ARG A 177 43.50 -18.01 -89.21
N ILE A 178 43.41 -19.25 -88.74
CA ILE A 178 43.80 -20.44 -89.51
C ILE A 178 42.92 -20.56 -90.75
N LYS A 179 41.59 -20.42 -90.61
CA LYS A 179 40.65 -20.43 -91.75
C LYS A 179 40.99 -19.40 -92.83
N THR A 180 41.50 -18.24 -92.45
CA THR A 180 41.84 -17.15 -93.38
C THR A 180 43.27 -17.19 -93.92
N SER A 181 44.17 -17.98 -93.32
CA SER A 181 45.60 -18.01 -93.69
C SER A 181 46.13 -19.36 -94.20
N ILE A 182 45.30 -20.41 -94.22
CA ILE A 182 45.68 -21.73 -94.74
C ILE A 182 46.06 -21.68 -96.22
N THR A 183 47.18 -22.29 -96.58
CA THR A 183 47.66 -22.37 -97.97
C THR A 183 47.53 -23.79 -98.53
N PRO A 184 47.59 -23.99 -99.87
CA PRO A 184 47.57 -25.32 -100.47
C PRO A 184 48.73 -26.23 -100.03
N ALA A 185 49.87 -25.65 -99.66
CA ALA A 185 51.02 -26.40 -99.15
C ALA A 185 50.73 -27.02 -97.77
N ASP A 186 50.04 -26.29 -96.90
CA ASP A 186 49.65 -26.76 -95.57
C ASP A 186 48.62 -27.91 -95.65
N GLN A 187 47.73 -27.89 -96.65
CA GLN A 187 46.76 -28.96 -96.88
C GLN A 187 47.42 -30.27 -97.29
N ASN A 188 48.43 -30.22 -98.15
CA ASN A 188 49.19 -31.41 -98.54
C ASN A 188 49.97 -31.99 -97.34
N LEU A 189 50.55 -31.13 -96.51
CA LEU A 189 51.27 -31.55 -95.31
C LEU A 189 50.36 -32.27 -94.30
N LEU A 190 49.13 -31.79 -94.11
CA LEU A 190 48.11 -32.45 -93.27
C LEU A 190 47.73 -33.85 -93.79
N ILE A 191 47.68 -34.03 -95.12
CA ILE A 191 47.39 -35.32 -95.75
C ILE A 191 48.54 -36.31 -95.50
N ASP A 192 49.79 -35.86 -95.71
CA ASP A 192 50.97 -36.68 -95.46
C ASP A 192 51.08 -37.12 -93.99
N GLU A 193 50.77 -36.21 -93.06
CA GLU A 193 50.79 -36.50 -91.62
C GLU A 193 49.69 -37.51 -91.21
N TYR A 194 48.49 -37.41 -91.79
CA TYR A 194 47.42 -38.39 -91.57
C TYR A 194 47.81 -39.77 -92.11
N LEU A 195 48.40 -39.83 -93.31
CA LEU A 195 48.86 -41.08 -93.90
C LEU A 195 49.96 -41.73 -93.05
N GLN A 196 50.88 -40.96 -92.48
CA GLN A 196 51.89 -41.48 -91.54
C GLN A 196 51.27 -42.04 -90.25
N LYS A 197 50.26 -41.37 -89.70
CA LYS A 197 49.65 -41.74 -88.42
C LYS A 197 48.72 -42.96 -88.48
N VAL A 198 48.22 -43.28 -89.68
CA VAL A 198 47.37 -44.47 -89.94
C VAL A 198 48.20 -45.67 -90.41
N VAL A 199 49.41 -45.45 -90.91
CA VAL A 199 50.34 -46.50 -91.35
C VAL A 199 51.32 -46.94 -90.23
N ALA A 200 51.33 -46.24 -89.09
CA ALA A 200 52.00 -46.63 -87.85
C ALA A 200 51.00 -47.24 -86.84
#